data_AF-A0A392UJH1-F1
#
_entry.id   AF-A0A392UJH1-F1
#
_cell.length_a   1.000
_cell.length_b   1.000
_cell.length_c   1.000
_cell.angle_alpha   90.00
_cell.angle_beta   90.00
_cell.angle_gamma   90.00
#
_symmetry.space_group_name_H-M   'P 1'
#
loop_
_entity.id
_entity.type
_entity.pdbx_description
1 polymer ?
#
loop_
_entity_poly.entity_id
_entity_poly.type
_entity_poly.pdbx_seq_one_letter_code
_entity_poly.pdbx_strand_id
1 'polypeptide(L)' 'MSTIAEPSCYEEAMHNEHWKNAMDTELSALSKNNTRSLVKLPPHNRAIGCKWVFKLKLHAD' A
#
# COMPACT_ATOMS: atom_id res chain seq x y z
N MET A 1 -21.84 -6.76 -7.75
CA MET A 1 -20.98 -7.24 -6.65
C MET A 1 -19.55 -7.20 -7.14
N SER A 2 -18.67 -6.46 -6.47
CA SER A 2 -17.27 -6.37 -6.86
C SER A 2 -16.59 -7.72 -6.58
N THR A 3 -16.20 -8.44 -7.63
CA THR A 3 -15.65 -9.82 -7.60
C THR A 3 -14.14 -9.87 -7.42
N ILE A 4 -13.53 -8.78 -6.94
CA ILE A 4 -12.08 -8.69 -6.80
C ILE A 4 -11.65 -9.48 -5.57
N ALA A 5 -10.90 -10.56 -5.77
CA ALA A 5 -10.31 -11.35 -4.70
C ALA A 5 -9.25 -10.53 -3.95
N GLU A 6 -9.22 -10.70 -2.61
CA GLU A 6 -8.19 -10.09 -1.77
C GLU A 6 -6.86 -10.86 -1.95
N PRO A 7 -5.78 -10.19 -2.39
CA PRO A 7 -4.50 -10.83 -2.60
C PRO A 7 -3.82 -11.08 -1.26
N SER A 8 -3.14 -12.22 -1.17
CA SER A 8 -2.45 -12.65 0.05
C SER A 8 -1.05 -12.03 0.16
N CYS A 9 -0.47 -11.65 -0.98
CA CYS A 9 0.85 -11.05 -1.07
C CYS A 9 0.91 -9.88 -2.08
N TYR A 10 2.02 -9.16 -2.05
CA TYR A 10 2.27 -8.05 -2.96
C TYR A 10 2.34 -8.50 -4.43
N GLU A 11 2.96 -9.65 -4.71
CA GLU A 11 3.04 -10.13 -6.08
C GLU A 11 1.65 -10.37 -6.68
N GLU A 12 0.74 -11.02 -5.94
CA GLU A 12 -0.64 -11.24 -6.37
C GLU A 12 -1.39 -9.91 -6.61
N ALA A 13 -1.21 -8.94 -5.71
CA ALA A 13 -1.80 -7.61 -5.85
C ALA A 13 -1.31 -6.89 -7.12
N MET A 14 -0.03 -7.01 -7.46
CA MET A 14 0.55 -6.34 -8.63
C MET A 14 0.11 -6.91 -9.97
N HIS A 15 -0.36 -8.16 -10.00
CA HIS A 15 -0.94 -8.76 -11.21
C HIS A 15 -2.36 -8.25 -11.52
N ASN A 16 -2.99 -7.54 -10.59
CA ASN A 16 -4.34 -6.99 -10.77
C ASN A 16 -4.30 -5.46 -10.86
N GLU A 17 -4.82 -4.91 -11.96
CA GLU A 17 -4.80 -3.46 -12.18
C GLU A 17 -5.57 -2.66 -11.11
N HIS A 18 -6.65 -3.20 -10.56
CA HIS A 18 -7.40 -2.51 -9.50
C HIS A 18 -6.57 -2.36 -8.23
N TRP A 19 -5.87 -3.42 -7.82
CA TRP A 19 -4.98 -3.39 -6.67
C TRP A 19 -3.77 -2.50 -6.91
N LYS A 20 -3.20 -2.54 -8.12
CA LYS A 20 -2.10 -1.65 -8.52
C LYS A 20 -2.51 -0.17 -8.45
N ASN A 21 -3.68 0.18 -8.99
CA ASN A 21 -4.19 1.54 -8.96
C ASN A 21 -4.51 2.00 -7.53
N ALA A 22 -5.06 1.12 -6.70
CA ALA A 22 -5.29 1.41 -5.28
C ALA A 22 -3.97 1.67 -4.53
N MET A 23 -2.95 0.84 -4.75
CA MET A 23 -1.61 1.04 -4.17
C MET A 23 -0.96 2.34 -4.62
N ASP A 24 -1.06 2.69 -5.90
CA ASP A 24 -0.51 3.93 -6.43
C ASP A 24 -1.22 5.16 -5.82
N THR A 25 -2.55 5.10 -5.70
CA THR A 25 -3.36 6.14 -5.06
C THR A 25 -2.93 6.35 -3.61
N GLU A 26 -2.78 5.28 -2.83
CA GLU A 26 -2.29 5.33 -1.45
C GLU A 26 -0.86 5.90 -1.38
N LEU A 27 0.05 5.44 -2.25
CA LEU A 27 1.44 5.93 -2.29
C LEU A 27 1.52 7.42 -2.65
N SER A 28 0.69 7.86 -3.59
CA SER A 28 0.54 9.27 -3.99
C SER A 28 -0.02 10.11 -2.84
N ALA A 29 -1.05 9.62 -2.14
CA ALA A 29 -1.61 10.29 -0.96
C ALA A 29 -0.58 10.42 0.17
N LEU A 30 0.20 9.37 0.43
CA LEU A 30 1.31 9.39 1.39
C LEU A 30 2.39 10.41 1.00
N SER A 31 2.69 10.52 -0.29
CA SER A 31 3.67 11.50 -0.81
C SER A 31 3.15 12.94 -0.68
N LYS A 32 1.86 13.17 -0.96
CA LYS A 32 1.20 14.49 -0.82
C LYS A 32 1.15 14.96 0.62
N ASN A 33 1.10 14.04 1.59
CA ASN A 33 1.00 14.38 3.01
C ASN A 33 2.26 15.01 3.62
N ASN A 34 3.32 15.32 2.85
CA ASN A 34 4.54 16.09 3.21
C ASN A 34 5.26 15.69 4.52
N THR A 35 4.82 14.61 5.17
CA THR A 35 5.29 14.11 6.46
C THR A 35 6.15 12.86 6.29
N ARG A 36 6.21 12.30 5.07
CA ARG A 36 7.00 11.11 4.74
C ARG A 36 8.04 11.47 3.69
N SER A 37 9.27 11.69 4.12
CA SER A 37 10.44 11.78 3.23
C SER A 37 11.13 10.42 3.18
N LEU A 38 11.40 9.91 1.97
CA LEU A 38 12.27 8.75 1.79
C LEU A 38 13.71 9.17 2.13
N VAL A 39 14.17 8.80 3.32
CA VAL A 39 15.53 9.07 3.79
C VAL A 39 16.33 7.78 3.89
N LYS A 40 17.64 7.87 3.70
CA LYS A 40 18.53 6.76 4.01
C LYS A 40 18.45 6.47 5.51
N LEU A 41 18.42 5.20 5.89
CA LEU A 41 18.43 4.79 7.29
C LEU A 41 19.71 5.32 7.96
N PRO A 42 19.61 6.19 8.98
CA PRO A 42 20.79 6.69 9.66
C PRO A 42 21.53 5.56 10.40
N PRO A 43 22.86 5.66 10.55
CA PRO A 43 23.64 4.67 11.28
C PRO A 43 23.15 4.55 12.71
N HIS A 44 23.17 3.32 13.25
CA HIS A 44 22.67 2.94 14.57
C HIS A 44 21.14 2.97 14.77
N ASN A 45 20.36 3.25 13.73
CA ASN A 45 18.90 3.16 13.80
C ASN A 45 18.40 1.84 13.19
N ARG A 46 17.32 1.31 13.75
CA ARG A 46 16.63 0.12 13.22
C ARG A 46 15.48 0.56 12.32
N ALA A 47 15.50 0.12 11.06
CA ALA A 47 14.35 0.26 10.19
C ALA A 47 13.18 -0.55 10.75
N ILE A 48 12.00 0.06 10.82
CA ILE A 48 10.76 -0.66 11.11
C ILE A 48 10.22 -1.14 9.77
N GLY A 49 9.97 -2.44 9.65
CA GLY A 49 9.36 -3.00 8.46
C GLY A 49 7.94 -2.46 8.28
N CYS A 50 7.57 -2.12 7.04
CA CYS A 50 6.20 -1.85 6.66
C CYS A 50 5.66 -3.06 5.89
N LYS A 51 4.42 -3.46 6.17
CA LYS A 51 3.74 -4.54 5.47
C LYS A 51 2.47 -4.00 4.81
N TRP A 52 2.25 -4.37 3.56
CA TRP A 52 0.98 -4.12 2.87
C TRP A 52 -0.09 -5.10 3.36
N VAL A 53 -1.28 -4.56 3.65
CA VAL A 53 -2.46 -5.34 4.00
C VAL A 53 -3.55 -4.96 3.01
N PHE A 54 -3.98 -5.92 2.20
CA PHE A 54 -4.99 -5.73 1.17
C PHE A 54 -6.34 -6.15 1.74
N LYS A 55 -7.32 -5.24 1.69
CA LYS A 55 -8.69 -5.49 2.14
C LYS A 55 -9.70 -4.79 1.24
N LEU A 56 -10.77 -5.49 0.91
CA LEU A 56 -11.89 -4.95 0.19
C LEU A 56 -12.88 -4.33 1.18
N LYS A 57 -13.11 -3.02 1.07
CA LYS A 57 -14.18 -2.36 1.82
C LYS A 57 -15.51 -2.59 1.08
N LEU A 58 -16.27 -3.58 1.54
CA LEU A 58 -17.59 -3.91 0.99
C LEU A 58 -18.72 -3.03 1.54
N HIS A 59 -18.46 -2.28 2.62
CA HIS A 59 -19.38 -1.31 3.19
C HIS A 59 -18.62 0.02 3.34
N ALA A 60 -18.89 0.94 2.43
CA ALA A 60 -18.49 2.33 2.52
C ALA A 60 -19.74 3.12 2.87
N ASP A 61 -20.03 3.22 4.15
CA ASP A 61 -20.95 4.21 4.73
C ASP A 61 -20.10 5.22 5.51
#